data_AF-A0A183ENE2-F1
#
_entry.id   AF-A0A183ENE2-F1
#
_cell.length_a   1.000
_cell.length_b   1.000
_cell.length_c   1.000
_cell.angle_alpha   90.00
_cell.angle_beta   90.00
_cell.angle_gamma   90.00
#
_symmetry.space_group_name_H-M   'P 1'
#
loop_
_entity.id
_entity.type
_entity.pdbx_description
1 polymer ?
#
loop_
_entity_poly.entity_id
_entity_poly.type
_entity_poly.pdbx_seq_one_letter_code
_entity_poly.pdbx_strand_id
1 'polypeptide(L)'
;MWIDECVEFYRLWSALQFFFCQPQLTNSEGQNQVTEALIEGIFGDGIHWAGCAIIAVLNQHRRFEIFDFSYHLLRVHRADGKDDVVRGIKLSRMVERIRRFQLLNNQIFGVLCNYLHSFGENGEELQDARMIREFAPPVHHSLGHSFLPSD
;
A
#
# COMPACT_ATOMS: atom_id res chain seq x y z
N MET A 1 -12.45 -5.53 -7.33
CA MET A 1 -11.48 -5.01 -6.35
C MET A 1 -11.66 -5.82 -5.09
N TRP A 2 -10.59 -6.42 -4.57
CA TRP A 2 -10.61 -7.22 -3.34
C TRP A 2 -10.44 -6.29 -2.13
N ILE A 3 -11.24 -6.49 -1.09
CA ILE A 3 -11.30 -5.58 0.07
C ILE A 3 -10.74 -6.24 1.32
N ASP A 4 -11.15 -7.47 1.62
CA ASP A 4 -10.65 -8.20 2.80
C ASP A 4 -9.70 -9.32 2.40
N GLU A 5 -9.76 -9.76 1.14
CA GLU A 5 -8.97 -10.85 0.62
C GLU A 5 -7.51 -10.44 0.37
N CYS A 6 -6.58 -11.24 0.91
CA CYS A 6 -5.15 -11.04 0.75
C CYS A 6 -4.59 -11.79 -0.48
N VAL A 7 -5.17 -11.54 -1.66
CA VAL A 7 -4.85 -12.26 -2.91
C VAL A 7 -4.05 -11.44 -3.92
N GLU A 8 -3.75 -10.18 -3.61
CA GLU A 8 -2.99 -9.27 -4.49
C GLU A 8 -1.60 -9.00 -3.90
N PHE A 9 -0.61 -8.74 -4.76
CA PHE A 9 0.78 -8.51 -4.33
C PHE A 9 0.90 -7.39 -3.30
N TYR A 10 0.16 -6.29 -3.45
CA TYR A 10 0.22 -5.21 -2.48
C TYR A 10 -0.15 -5.65 -1.05
N ARG A 11 -0.96 -6.69 -0.86
CA ARG A 11 -1.31 -7.23 0.46
C ARG A 11 -0.15 -7.97 1.09
N LEU A 12 0.56 -8.76 0.30
CA LEU A 12 1.83 -9.36 0.73
C LEU A 12 2.83 -8.26 1.11
N TRP A 13 2.95 -7.22 0.28
CA TRP A 13 3.84 -6.09 0.57
C TRP A 13 3.42 -5.32 1.82
N SER A 14 2.13 -5.13 2.08
CA SER A 14 1.63 -4.52 3.32
C SER A 14 1.99 -5.32 4.57
N ALA A 15 1.95 -6.66 4.50
CA ALA A 15 2.39 -7.52 5.60
C ALA A 15 3.90 -7.40 5.85
N LEU A 16 4.70 -7.37 4.77
CA LEU A 16 6.15 -7.14 4.85
C LEU A 16 6.47 -5.76 5.43
N GLN A 17 5.83 -4.70 4.93
CA GLN A 17 5.97 -3.34 5.46
C GLN A 17 5.62 -3.27 6.95
N PHE A 18 4.55 -3.95 7.38
CA PHE A 18 4.20 -4.02 8.80
C PHE A 18 5.32 -4.62 9.65
N PHE A 19 5.97 -5.67 9.16
CA PHE A 19 7.15 -6.27 9.80
C PHE A 19 8.35 -5.31 9.80
N PHE A 20 8.65 -4.67 8.67
CA PHE A 20 9.78 -3.73 8.52
C PHE A 20 9.64 -2.49 9.43
N CYS A 21 8.41 -2.08 9.70
CA CYS A 21 8.09 -0.96 10.57
C CYS A 21 8.28 -1.28 12.07
N GLN A 22 8.48 -2.55 12.46
CA GLN A 22 8.70 -2.88 13.86
C GLN A 22 9.98 -2.19 14.39
N PRO A 23 9.90 -1.46 15.51
CA PRO A 23 11.08 -0.87 16.11
C PRO A 23 11.94 -1.95 16.78
N GLN A 24 13.22 -1.64 17.01
CA GLN A 24 14.09 -2.51 17.79
C GLN A 24 13.47 -2.75 19.17
N LEU A 25 13.31 -4.03 19.51
CA LEU A 25 12.86 -4.45 20.83
C LEU A 25 13.92 -4.03 21.84
N THR A 26 13.58 -3.04 22.66
CA THR A 26 14.41 -2.64 23.80
C THR A 26 13.89 -3.44 24.97
N ASN A 27 14.57 -4.54 25.31
CA ASN A 27 14.25 -5.25 26.53
C ASN A 27 14.49 -4.29 27.70
N SER A 28 13.55 -4.26 28.64
CA SER A 28 13.57 -3.44 29.86
C SER A 28 14.70 -3.78 30.84
N GLU A 29 15.60 -4.69 30.46
CA GLU A 29 16.79 -5.05 31.22
C GLU A 29 17.99 -4.80 30.30
N GLY A 30 18.86 -3.88 30.69
CA GLY A 30 19.98 -3.36 29.91
C GLY A 30 21.11 -4.36 29.64
N GLN A 31 20.77 -5.53 29.12
CA GLN A 31 21.70 -6.53 28.65
C GLN A 31 21.61 -6.63 27.14
N ASN A 32 22.76 -6.37 26.50
CA ASN A 32 23.03 -6.50 25.07
C ASN A 32 22.45 -7.81 24.51
N GLN A 33 21.23 -7.77 24.00
CA GLN A 33 20.75 -8.75 23.05
C GLN A 33 21.05 -8.21 21.67
N VAL A 34 21.67 -9.06 20.84
CA VAL A 34 22.07 -8.79 19.46
C VAL A 34 20.99 -7.97 18.78
N THR A 35 21.25 -6.67 18.61
CA THR A 35 20.33 -5.79 17.93
C THR A 35 20.34 -6.21 16.47
N GLU A 36 19.34 -6.99 16.03
CA GLU A 36 19.19 -7.28 14.61
C GLU A 36 19.17 -5.95 13.85
N ALA A 37 20.01 -5.86 12.82
CA ALA A 37 20.12 -4.65 12.03
C ALA A 37 18.75 -4.38 11.39
N LEU A 38 18.30 -3.12 11.48
CA LEU A 38 17.05 -2.71 10.85
C LEU A 38 17.14 -2.88 9.34
N ILE A 39 16.00 -3.07 8.69
CA ILE A 39 15.98 -3.42 7.27
C ILE A 39 16.65 -2.36 6.39
N GLU A 40 16.50 -1.08 6.74
CA GLU A 40 17.17 0.02 6.06
C GLU A 40 18.69 -0.03 6.20
N GLY A 41 19.21 -0.62 7.28
CA GLY A 41 20.65 -0.80 7.49
C GLY A 41 21.22 -1.97 6.69
N ILE A 42 20.40 -2.97 6.36
CA ILE A 42 20.83 -4.17 5.61
C ILE A 42 20.65 -3.98 4.11
N PHE A 43 19.50 -3.46 3.68
CA PHE A 43 19.11 -3.40 2.26
C PHE A 43 19.00 -1.98 1.70
N GLY A 44 19.12 -0.95 2.54
CA GLY A 44 18.87 0.43 2.15
C GLY A 44 17.46 0.63 1.58
N ASP A 45 17.33 1.58 0.66
CA ASP A 45 16.06 1.91 0.01
C ASP A 45 15.71 0.93 -1.13
N GLY A 46 16.66 0.10 -1.55
CA GLY A 46 16.50 -0.78 -2.72
C GLY A 46 15.33 -1.75 -2.59
N ILE A 47 15.08 -2.25 -1.38
CA ILE A 47 13.94 -3.14 -1.13
C ILE A 47 12.60 -2.41 -1.32
N HIS A 48 12.51 -1.14 -0.93
CA HIS A 48 11.32 -0.31 -1.12
C HIS A 48 11.10 0.02 -2.60
N TRP A 49 12.18 0.32 -3.33
CA TRP A 49 12.13 0.50 -4.79
C TRP A 49 11.58 -0.75 -5.49
N ALA A 50 12.07 -1.94 -5.11
CA ALA A 50 11.60 -3.20 -5.68
C ALA A 50 10.10 -3.44 -5.40
N GLY A 51 9.67 -3.34 -4.14
CA GLY A 51 8.27 -3.55 -3.77
C GLY A 51 7.33 -2.54 -4.43
N CYS A 52 7.68 -1.25 -4.40
CA CYS A 52 6.89 -0.19 -5.02
C CYS A 52 6.85 -0.33 -6.56
N ALA A 53 7.94 -0.75 -7.20
CA ALA A 53 7.96 -1.00 -8.64
C ALA A 53 6.98 -2.10 -9.05
N ILE A 54 6.94 -3.23 -8.32
CA ILE A 54 5.99 -4.32 -8.59
C ILE A 54 4.56 -3.82 -8.39
N ILE A 55 4.28 -3.10 -7.29
CA ILE A 55 2.95 -2.52 -7.04
C ILE A 55 2.54 -1.54 -8.16
N ALA A 56 3.46 -0.72 -8.64
CA ALA A 56 3.20 0.27 -9.69
C ALA A 56 2.88 -0.41 -11.03
N VAL A 57 3.71 -1.36 -11.47
CA VAL A 57 3.53 -2.06 -12.75
C VAL A 57 2.27 -2.94 -12.76
N LEU A 58 1.89 -3.52 -11.61
CA LEU A 58 0.62 -4.25 -11.45
C LEU A 58 -0.60 -3.33 -11.31
N ASN A 59 -0.42 -2.00 -11.36
CA ASN A 59 -1.48 -1.00 -11.15
C ASN A 59 -2.24 -1.22 -9.83
N GLN A 60 -1.50 -1.50 -8.76
CA GLN A 60 -2.03 -1.76 -7.42
C GLN A 60 -1.81 -0.59 -6.44
N HIS A 61 -1.11 0.49 -6.84
CA HIS A 61 -0.74 1.61 -5.97
C HIS A 61 -1.93 2.23 -5.22
N ARG A 62 -3.02 2.61 -5.90
CA ARG A 62 -4.20 3.20 -5.23
C ARG A 62 -4.81 2.29 -4.17
N ARG A 63 -4.83 0.98 -4.43
CA ARG A 63 -5.35 -0.02 -3.49
C ARG A 63 -4.42 -0.20 -2.30
N PHE A 64 -3.11 -0.24 -2.55
CA PHE A 64 -2.10 -0.23 -1.50
C PHE A 64 -2.25 0.96 -0.56
N GLU A 65 -2.37 2.18 -1.09
CA GLU A 65 -2.48 3.40 -0.28
C GLU A 65 -3.69 3.37 0.68
N ILE A 66 -4.81 2.84 0.21
CA ILE A 66 -6.06 2.76 0.99
C ILE A 66 -5.98 1.62 2.02
N PHE A 67 -5.53 0.43 1.59
CA PHE A 67 -5.68 -0.81 2.34
C PHE A 67 -4.40 -1.32 3.03
N ASP A 68 -3.32 -0.56 3.01
CA ASP A 68 -2.11 -0.90 3.74
C ASP A 68 -2.34 -0.92 5.27
N PHE A 69 -1.92 -2.02 5.91
CA PHE A 69 -2.10 -2.23 7.35
C PHE A 69 -1.37 -1.18 8.19
N SER A 70 -0.14 -0.85 7.80
CA SER A 70 0.67 0.15 8.51
C SER A 70 0.05 1.54 8.36
N TYR A 71 -0.41 1.92 7.17
CA TYR A 71 -1.04 3.22 6.95
C TYR A 71 -2.36 3.34 7.70
N HIS A 72 -3.13 2.25 7.79
CA HIS A 72 -4.32 2.22 8.64
C HIS A 72 -3.98 2.43 10.11
N LEU A 73 -2.97 1.72 10.65
CA LEU A 73 -2.52 1.89 12.04
C LEU A 73 -2.10 3.34 12.33
N LEU A 74 -1.32 3.96 11.43
CA LEU A 74 -0.91 5.36 11.54
C LEU A 74 -2.11 6.31 11.56
N ARG A 75 -3.13 6.07 10.71
CA ARG A 75 -4.35 6.89 10.70
C ARG A 75 -5.13 6.78 12.00
N VAL A 76 -5.32 5.57 12.53
CA VAL A 76 -6.04 5.34 13.80
C VAL A 76 -5.29 5.98 14.96
N HIS A 77 -3.98 5.76 15.08
CA HIS A 77 -3.16 6.39 16.13
C HIS A 77 -3.19 7.92 16.06
N ARG A 78 -3.23 8.52 14.86
CA ARG A 78 -3.39 9.99 14.72
C ARG A 78 -4.75 10.48 15.18
N ALA A 79 -5.79 9.65 15.06
CA ALA A 79 -7.14 10.02 15.46
C ALA A 79 -7.34 9.95 16.99
N ASP A 80 -6.75 8.96 17.66
CA ASP A 80 -6.97 8.75 19.10
C ASP A 80 -5.77 9.10 20.00
N GLY A 81 -4.56 9.19 19.45
CA GLY A 81 -3.33 9.54 20.17
C GLY A 81 -2.89 8.52 21.22
N LYS A 82 -3.45 7.29 21.21
CA LYS A 82 -3.14 6.29 22.23
C LYS A 82 -1.74 5.73 22.02
N ASP A 83 -0.96 5.62 23.10
CA ASP A 83 0.43 5.16 23.02
C ASP A 83 0.75 4.08 24.06
N ASP A 84 0.36 2.85 23.74
CA ASP A 84 0.59 1.67 24.57
C ASP A 84 1.79 0.84 24.10
N VAL A 85 2.18 -0.14 24.93
CA VAL A 85 3.12 -1.19 24.55
C VAL A 85 2.31 -2.46 24.25
N VAL A 86 2.29 -2.88 22.98
CA VAL A 86 1.57 -4.08 22.54
C VAL A 86 2.59 -5.11 22.10
N ARG A 87 2.64 -6.26 22.79
CA ARG A 87 3.61 -7.35 22.52
C ARG A 87 5.07 -6.86 22.50
N GLY A 88 5.43 -5.98 23.44
CA GLY A 88 6.77 -5.41 23.54
C GLY A 88 7.07 -4.27 22.54
N ILE A 89 6.14 -3.94 21.65
CA ILE A 89 6.28 -2.85 20.68
C ILE A 89 5.61 -1.59 21.24
N LYS A 90 6.40 -0.54 21.46
CA LYS A 90 5.89 0.79 21.79
C LYS A 90 5.23 1.42 20.55
N LEU A 91 3.94 1.73 20.65
CA LEU A 91 3.14 2.14 19.49
C LEU A 91 3.65 3.44 18.85
N SER A 92 4.02 4.44 19.64
CA SER A 92 4.62 5.69 19.14
C SER A 92 5.86 5.47 18.26
N ARG A 93 6.74 4.54 18.65
CA ARG A 93 7.94 4.18 17.85
C ARG A 93 7.57 3.46 16.55
N MET A 94 6.57 2.58 16.59
CA MET A 94 6.06 1.90 15.40
C MET A 94 5.50 2.91 14.39
N VAL A 95 4.60 3.80 14.82
CA VAL A 95 3.96 4.77 13.90
C VAL A 95 4.94 5.81 13.36
N GLU A 96 5.98 6.15 14.12
CA GLU A 96 7.08 6.97 13.62
C GLU A 96 7.81 6.29 12.44
N ARG A 97 8.16 5.01 12.58
CA ARG A 97 8.76 4.22 11.49
C ARG A 97 7.83 4.10 10.29
N ILE A 98 6.54 3.80 10.53
CA ILE A 98 5.52 3.75 9.47
C ILE A 98 5.48 5.06 8.68
N ARG A 99 5.52 6.21 9.37
CA ARG A 99 5.49 7.51 8.69
C ARG A 99 6.72 7.72 7.81
N ARG A 100 7.91 7.29 8.24
CA ARG A 100 9.13 7.41 7.43
C ARG A 100 9.03 6.58 6.14
N PHE A 101 8.62 5.32 6.23
CA PHE A 101 8.43 4.48 5.04
C PHE A 101 7.26 4.92 4.17
N GLN A 102 6.21 5.50 4.76
CA GLN A 102 5.13 6.13 3.98
C GLN A 102 5.66 7.27 3.10
N LEU A 103 6.51 8.15 3.65
CA LEU A 103 7.11 9.24 2.88
C LEU A 103 8.04 8.71 1.77
N LEU A 104 8.87 7.72 2.09
CA LEU A 104 9.75 7.07 1.11
C LEU A 104 8.94 6.44 -0.04
N ASN A 105 7.95 5.61 0.28
CA ASN A 105 7.11 4.97 -0.74
C ASN A 105 6.40 6.01 -1.62
N ASN A 106 5.86 7.08 -1.04
CA ASN A 106 5.20 8.15 -1.80
C ASN A 106 6.17 8.83 -2.77
N GLN A 107 7.42 9.06 -2.37
CA GLN A 107 8.45 9.58 -3.26
C GLN A 107 8.75 8.62 -4.40
N ILE A 108 8.96 7.33 -4.08
CA ILE A 108 9.21 6.28 -5.07
C ILE A 108 8.06 6.15 -6.06
N PHE A 109 6.82 6.07 -5.60
CA PHE A 109 5.65 6.04 -6.47
C PHE A 109 5.55 7.29 -7.34
N GLY A 110 5.85 8.48 -6.80
CA GLY A 110 5.92 9.70 -7.59
C GLY A 110 6.90 9.59 -8.76
N VAL A 111 8.12 9.11 -8.50
CA VAL A 111 9.13 8.90 -9.55
C VAL A 111 8.66 7.85 -10.57
N LEU A 112 8.22 6.67 -10.11
CA LEU A 112 7.78 5.58 -10.98
C LEU A 112 6.62 6.01 -11.87
N CYS A 113 5.62 6.69 -11.30
CA CYS A 113 4.48 7.20 -12.05
C CYS A 113 4.92 8.22 -13.10
N ASN A 114 5.87 9.12 -12.81
CA ASN A 114 6.33 10.09 -13.81
C ASN A 114 6.92 9.40 -15.05
N TYR A 115 7.71 8.34 -14.86
CA TYR A 115 8.29 7.60 -16.00
C TYR A 115 7.27 6.68 -16.68
N LEU A 116 6.40 5.99 -15.92
CA LEU A 116 5.40 5.07 -16.50
C LEU A 116 4.31 5.79 -17.31
N HIS A 117 3.97 7.04 -16.97
CA HIS A 117 3.01 7.83 -17.74
C HIS A 117 3.64 8.53 -18.96
N SER A 118 4.95 8.80 -18.94
CA SER A 118 5.66 9.47 -20.05
C SER A 118 5.81 8.58 -21.30
N PHE A 119 5.77 7.25 -21.15
CA PHE A 119 5.82 6.31 -22.29
C PHE A 119 4.56 6.32 -23.19
N GLY A 120 3.53 7.12 -22.86
CA GLY A 120 2.31 7.27 -23.67
C GLY A 120 2.26 8.51 -24.57
N GLU A 121 3.26 9.40 -24.55
CA GLU A 121 3.21 10.70 -25.25
C GLU A 121 3.84 10.69 -26.66
N ASN A 122 4.30 9.54 -27.16
CA ASN A 122 4.91 9.40 -28.48
C ASN A 122 3.88 9.30 -29.64
N GLY A 123 2.83 10.12 -29.59
CA GLY A 123 2.14 10.60 -30.80
C GLY A 123 1.26 9.63 -31.58
N GLU A 124 1.02 8.42 -31.10
CA GLU A 124 -0.16 7.65 -31.52
C GLU A 124 -1.20 7.79 -30.42
N GLU A 125 -2.33 8.43 -30.74
CA GLU A 125 -3.46 8.51 -29.82
C GLU A 125 -3.73 7.10 -29.29
N LEU A 126 -3.46 6.89 -28.00
CA LEU A 126 -3.96 5.73 -27.28
C LEU A 126 -5.48 5.93 -27.14
N GLN A 127 -6.20 5.85 -28.27
CA GLN A 127 -7.66 5.80 -28.34
C GLN A 127 -8.20 4.58 -27.59
N ASP A 128 -7.33 3.61 -27.26
CA ASP A 128 -7.51 2.67 -26.15
C ASP A 128 -7.19 3.31 -24.80
N ALA A 129 -7.82 4.45 -24.51
CA ALA A 129 -7.96 4.96 -23.17
C ALA A 129 -8.79 3.95 -22.37
N ARG A 130 -8.10 2.91 -21.88
CA ARG A 130 -8.52 1.85 -20.94
C ARG A 130 -10.02 1.86 -20.73
N MET A 131 -10.76 1.10 -21.55
CA MET A 131 -12.22 0.93 -21.43
C MET A 131 -12.61 0.86 -19.95
N ILE A 132 -13.09 1.99 -19.42
CA ILE A 132 -13.39 2.11 -18.00
C ILE A 132 -14.56 1.18 -17.77
N ARG A 133 -14.43 0.28 -16.79
CA ARG A 133 -15.52 -0.61 -16.46
C ARG A 133 -16.69 0.22 -15.91
N GLU A 134 -17.74 0.33 -16.70
CA GLU A 134 -19.00 0.93 -16.29
C GLU A 134 -19.83 -0.07 -15.47
N PHE A 135 -20.68 0.47 -14.61
CA PHE A 135 -21.65 -0.30 -13.84
C PHE A 135 -23.03 0.28 -14.14
N ALA A 136 -23.95 -0.59 -14.57
CA ALA A 136 -25.31 -0.16 -14.87
C ALA A 136 -26.02 0.33 -13.58
N PRO A 137 -26.86 1.37 -13.67
CA PRO A 137 -27.70 1.77 -12.56
C PRO A 137 -28.73 0.68 -12.22
N PRO A 138 -29.32 0.67 -11.01
CA PRO A 138 -30.42 -0.23 -10.69
C PRO A 138 -31.58 -0.06 -11.68
N VAL A 139 -31.97 -1.15 -12.35
CA VAL A 139 -33.11 -1.15 -13.28
C VAL A 139 -34.35 -1.64 -12.56
N HIS A 140 -35.44 -0.87 -12.62
CA HIS A 140 -36.71 -1.27 -12.05
C HIS A 140 -37.24 -2.53 -12.76
N HIS A 141 -37.80 -3.49 -12.01
CA HIS A 141 -38.24 -4.79 -12.55
C HIS A 141 -39.18 -4.67 -13.76
N SER A 142 -40.03 -3.64 -13.81
CA SER A 142 -40.93 -3.39 -14.95
C SER A 142 -40.22 -3.07 -16.27
N LEU A 143 -38.96 -2.62 -16.21
CA LEU A 143 -38.14 -2.27 -17.37
C LEU A 143 -37.08 -3.34 -17.67
N GLY A 144 -36.96 -4.38 -16.84
CA GLY A 144 -35.93 -5.41 -16.97
C GLY A 144 -36.04 -6.26 -18.25
N HIS A 145 -37.24 -6.40 -18.81
CA HIS A 145 -37.47 -7.13 -20.07
C HIS A 145 -37.05 -6.35 -21.32
N SER A 146 -36.84 -5.04 -21.23
CA SER A 146 -36.51 -4.17 -22.37
C SER A 146 -35.02 -4.15 -22.71
N PHE A 147 -34.16 -4.70 -21.84
CA PHE A 147 -32.69 -4.62 -21.93
C PHE A 147 -32.01 -6.00 -22.07
N LEU A 148 -32.76 -7.08 -22.28
CA LEU A 148 -32.17 -8.36 -22.63
C LEU A 148 -31.75 -8.30 -24.11
N PRO A 149 -30.49 -8.61 -24.46
CA PRO A 149 -30.10 -8.73 -25.85
C PRO A 149 -30.88 -9.90 -26.46
N SER A 150 -31.56 -9.65 -27.58
CA SER A 150 -32.12 -10.71 -28.41
C SER A 150 -30.99 -11.57 -28.95
N ASP A 151 -31.04 -12.87 -28.68
CA ASP A 151 -30.13 -13.91 -29.20
C ASP A 151 -29.88 -13.81 -30.71
#